data_AF-A0A3M7DLG1-F1
#
_entry.id   AF-A0A3M7DLG1-F1
#
_cell.length_a   1.000
_cell.length_b   1.000
_cell.length_c   1.000
_cell.angle_alpha   90.00
_cell.angle_beta   90.00
_cell.angle_gamma   90.00
#
_symmetry.space_group_name_H-M   'P 1'
#
loop_
_entity.id
_entity.type
_entity.pdbx_description
1 polymer ?
#
loop_
_entity_poly.entity_id
_entity_poly.type
_entity_poly.pdbx_seq_one_letter_code
_entity_poly.pdbx_strand_id
1 'polypeptide(L)' 'MASLNEPQRAFEGEQSLTSEGVYVSLTYDELDASKAMARVKSPKAGAVVLFAVR' A
#
# COMPACT_ATOMS: atom_id res chain seq x y z
N MET A 1 -24.72 -28.32 5.89
CA MET A 1 -25.01 -26.96 5.42
C MET A 1 -23.69 -26.22 5.39
N ALA A 2 -23.08 -26.10 4.21
CA ALA A 2 -21.80 -25.40 4.04
C ALA A 2 -22.06 -23.90 3.92
N SER A 3 -21.39 -23.11 4.77
CA SER A 3 -21.46 -21.65 4.75
C SER A 3 -20.92 -21.12 3.42
N LEU A 4 -21.67 -20.23 2.78
CA LEU A 4 -21.33 -19.65 1.47
C LEU A 4 -20.27 -18.55 1.66
N ASN A 5 -19.08 -18.79 1.10
CA ASN A 5 -18.11 -17.80 0.62
C ASN A 5 -17.93 -16.50 1.43
N GLU A 6 -17.24 -16.56 2.57
CA GLU A 6 -16.48 -15.40 3.01
C GLU A 6 -15.22 -15.28 2.14
N PRO A 7 -14.84 -14.08 1.65
CA PRO A 7 -13.58 -13.91 0.95
C PRO A 7 -12.43 -14.23 1.92
N GLN A 8 -11.86 -15.42 1.78
CA GLN A 8 -10.74 -15.85 2.60
C GLN A 8 -9.53 -14.98 2.26
N ARG A 9 -8.99 -14.27 3.26
CA ARG A 9 -7.78 -13.46 3.11
C ARG A 9 -6.65 -14.35 2.60
N ALA A 10 -6.01 -13.95 1.51
CA ALA A 10 -4.95 -14.72 0.86
C ALA A 10 -3.61 -14.61 1.60
N PHE A 11 -3.46 -13.59 2.45
CA PHE A 11 -2.28 -13.33 3.27
C PHE A 11 -2.67 -12.59 4.56
N GLU A 12 -1.81 -12.63 5.56
CA GLU A 12 -1.94 -11.86 6.79
C GLU A 12 -1.01 -10.64 6.77
N GLY A 13 -1.45 -9.55 7.42
CA GLY A 13 -0.68 -8.31 7.54
C GLY A 13 -0.39 -7.59 6.21
N GLU A 14 0.66 -6.78 6.22
CA GLU A 14 1.17 -6.08 5.03
C GLU A 14 2.30 -6.91 4.40
N GLN A 15 2.14 -7.21 3.10
CA GLN A 15 3.19 -7.82 2.29
C GLN A 15 3.86 -6.72 1.48
N SER A 16 5.20 -6.63 1.49
CA SER A 16 5.90 -5.57 0.78
C SER A 16 7.14 -6.07 0.04
N LEU A 17 7.44 -5.40 -1.07
CA LEU A 17 8.62 -5.59 -1.89
C LEU A 17 9.30 -4.24 -2.13
N THR A 18 10.63 -4.25 -2.16
CA THR A 18 11.44 -3.06 -2.40
C THR A 18 12.47 -3.30 -3.50
N SER A 19 12.70 -2.25 -4.28
CA SER A 19 13.79 -2.14 -5.24
C SER A 19 14.34 -0.71 -5.20
N GLU A 20 15.39 -0.42 -5.96
CA GLU A 20 15.98 0.91 -5.99
C GLU A 20 14.94 1.96 -6.43
N GLY A 21 14.60 2.87 -5.51
CA GLY A 21 13.59 3.91 -5.75
C GLY A 21 12.13 3.42 -5.81
N VAL A 22 11.86 2.13 -5.54
CA VAL A 22 10.52 1.54 -5.68
C VAL A 22 10.10 0.82 -4.41
N TYR A 23 8.88 1.10 -3.96
CA TYR A 23 8.21 0.42 -2.86
C TYR A 23 6.82 -0.04 -3.32
N VAL A 24 6.50 -1.31 -3.11
CA VAL A 24 5.18 -1.88 -3.40
C VAL A 24 4.71 -2.61 -2.15
N SER A 25 3.46 -2.38 -1.74
CA SER A 25 2.84 -3.19 -0.70
C SER A 25 1.39 -3.55 -1.00
N LEU A 26 0.97 -4.66 -0.41
CA LEU A 26 -0.39 -5.18 -0.44
C LEU A 26 -0.85 -5.36 1.02
N THR A 27 -2.01 -4.80 1.33
CA THR A 27 -2.63 -4.88 2.65
C THR A 27 -4.15 -4.90 2.52
N TYR A 28 -4.83 -5.46 3.52
CA TYR A 28 -6.27 -5.36 3.70
C TYR A 28 -6.69 -4.20 4.62
N ASP A 29 -5.72 -3.55 5.26
CA ASP A 29 -5.98 -2.38 6.10
C ASP A 29 -6.20 -1.12 5.26
N GLU A 30 -6.77 -0.07 5.86
CA GLU A 30 -6.97 1.21 5.18
C GLU A 30 -5.65 1.83 4.73
N LEU A 31 -5.64 2.39 3.51
CA LEU A 31 -4.46 3.03 2.95
C LEU A 31 -4.22 4.40 3.59
N ASP A 32 -3.02 4.57 4.14
CA ASP A 32 -2.58 5.83 4.75
C ASP A 32 -1.71 6.64 3.77
N ALA A 33 -2.31 7.69 3.21
CA ALA A 33 -1.65 8.61 2.29
C ALA A 33 -0.41 9.28 2.91
N SER A 34 -0.39 9.54 4.22
CA SER A 34 0.75 10.16 4.89
C SER A 34 1.95 9.24 4.90
N LYS A 35 1.73 7.94 5.14
CA LYS A 35 2.78 6.90 5.05
C LYS A 35 3.34 6.79 3.64
N ALA A 36 2.47 6.76 2.62
CA ALA A 36 2.90 6.70 1.22
C ALA A 36 3.75 7.92 0.83
N MET A 37 3.29 9.13 1.18
CA MET A 37 4.01 10.37 0.88
C MET A 37 5.35 10.45 1.61
N ALA A 38 5.43 9.98 2.85
CA ALA A 38 6.68 10.00 3.62
C ALA A 38 7.80 9.17 2.97
N ARG A 39 7.48 8.10 2.24
CA ARG A 39 8.47 7.24 1.57
C ARG A 39 9.17 7.93 0.39
N VAL A 40 8.50 8.89 -0.25
CA VAL A 40 8.98 9.56 -1.47
C VAL A 40 9.44 11.00 -1.22
N LYS A 41 9.35 11.50 0.03
CA LYS A 41 9.86 12.82 0.40
C LYS A 41 11.37 12.88 0.17
N SER A 42 11.81 13.90 -0.56
CA SER A 42 13.23 14.15 -0.82
C SER A 42 13.48 15.66 -0.94
N PRO A 43 14.55 16.20 -0.34
CA PRO A 43 14.95 17.60 -0.54
C PRO A 43 15.31 17.94 -2.00
N LYS A 44 15.57 16.93 -2.82
CA LYS A 44 15.89 17.08 -4.24
C LYS A 44 14.65 17.06 -5.14
N ALA A 45 13.49 16.67 -4.61
CA ALA A 45 12.25 16.61 -5.39
C ALA A 45 11.54 17.97 -5.35
N GLY A 46 11.25 18.54 -6.53
CA GLY A 46 10.50 19.81 -6.64
C GLY A 46 9.00 19.66 -6.37
N ALA A 47 8.44 18.47 -6.60
CA ALA A 47 7.05 18.13 -6.29
C ALA A 47 6.91 16.62 -6.05
N VAL A 48 5.87 16.23 -5.30
CA VAL A 48 5.45 14.84 -5.11
C VAL A 48 3.98 14.75 -5.50
N VAL A 49 3.63 13.76 -6.31
CA VAL A 49 2.25 13.55 -6.80
C VAL A 49 1.69 12.27 -6.18
N LEU A 50 0.48 12.35 -5.63
CA LEU A 50 -0.27 11.21 -5.12
C LEU A 50 -1.49 10.98 -6.00
N PHE A 51 -1.62 9.75 -6.50
CA PHE A 51 -2.84 9.27 -7.14
C PHE A 51 -3.54 8.33 -6.17
N ALA A 52 -4.80 8.61 -5.87
CA ALA A 52 -5.61 7.79 -4.98
C ALA A 52 -7.03 7.68 -5.56
N VAL A 53 -7.58 6.46 -5.55
CA VAL A 53 -8.99 6.18 -5.82
C VAL A 53 -9.63 5.82 -4.48
N ARG A 54 -10.85 6.34 -4.26
CA ARG A 54 -11.66 6.00 -3.09
C ARG A 54 -12.29 4.63 -3.25
#